data_AF-A0A3D9IN66-F1
#
_entry.id   AF-A0A3D9IN66-F1
#
_cell.length_a   1.000
_cell.length_b   1.000
_cell.length_c   1.000
_cell.angle_alpha   90.00
_cell.angle_beta   90.00
_cell.angle_gamma   90.00
#
_symmetry.space_group_name_H-M   'P 1'
#
loop_
_entity.id
_entity.type
_entity.pdbx_description
1 polymer ?
#
loop_
_entity_poly.entity_id
_entity_poly.type
_entity_poly.pdbx_seq_one_letter_code
_entity_poly.pdbx_strand_id
1 'polypeptide(L)'
;MKLTEFYKRMFLEAIDAFEPVWEEEDAVLYGYRWHKRNYPLTEQFQIREMFPVDPVLMYSLVLPESYLETTIYEEVKRYRSHYDLSIVILNRKLWLNAATPTDKLQDSIMGFLNKARGELMNILDCIIALPTDPEPSMDDKLFLSAGRFR
;
A
#
# COMPACT_ATOMS: atom_id res chain seq x y z
N MET A 1 -7.21 -13.90 -26.29
CA MET A 1 -6.47 -13.73 -25.02
C MET A 1 -6.72 -12.32 -24.54
N LYS A 2 -7.26 -12.15 -23.34
CA LYS A 2 -7.41 -10.83 -22.72
C LYS A 2 -6.04 -10.31 -22.29
N LEU A 3 -5.87 -8.98 -22.24
CA LEU A 3 -4.59 -8.38 -21.82
C LEU A 3 -4.24 -8.72 -20.36
N THR A 4 -5.24 -8.86 -19.49
CA THR A 4 -5.07 -9.34 -18.11
C THR A 4 -4.51 -10.76 -18.02
N GLU A 5 -4.95 -11.68 -18.90
CA GLU A 5 -4.43 -13.05 -18.97
C GLU A 5 -2.97 -13.09 -19.42
N PHE A 6 -2.61 -12.22 -20.38
CA PHE A 6 -1.22 -12.07 -20.82
C PHE A 6 -0.31 -11.65 -19.65
N TYR A 7 -0.68 -10.60 -18.92
CA TYR A 7 0.11 -10.14 -17.77
C TYR A 7 0.11 -11.14 -16.62
N LYS A 8 -0.99 -11.88 -16.39
CA LYS A 8 -1.00 -12.99 -15.43
C LYS A 8 0.05 -14.03 -15.78
N ARG A 9 0.10 -14.49 -17.04
CA ARG A 9 1.10 -15.48 -17.46
C ARG A 9 2.53 -14.96 -17.28
N MET A 10 2.79 -13.72 -17.69
CA MET A 10 4.09 -13.07 -17.50
C MET A 10 4.48 -12.97 -16.02
N PHE A 11 3.52 -12.69 -15.14
CA PHE A 11 3.75 -12.65 -13.69
C PHE A 11 4.11 -14.04 -13.16
N LEU A 12 3.30 -15.05 -13.46
CA LEU A 12 3.50 -16.43 -13.01
C LEU A 12 4.86 -16.99 -13.44
N GLU A 13 5.22 -16.81 -14.72
CA GLU A 13 6.53 -17.23 -15.24
C GLU A 13 7.68 -16.54 -14.50
N ALA A 14 7.52 -15.27 -14.15
CA ALA A 14 8.57 -14.50 -13.50
C ALA A 14 8.70 -14.85 -12.00
N ILE A 15 7.59 -14.99 -11.27
CA ILE A 15 7.66 -15.36 -9.85
C ILE A 15 8.15 -16.78 -9.65
N ASP A 16 7.85 -17.72 -10.55
CA ASP A 16 8.37 -19.09 -10.49
C ASP A 16 9.91 -19.11 -10.55
N ALA A 17 10.49 -18.23 -11.37
CA ALA A 17 11.93 -18.10 -11.50
C ALA A 17 12.61 -17.31 -10.37
N PHE A 18 11.99 -16.25 -9.85
CA PHE A 18 12.67 -15.27 -8.98
C PHE A 18 12.11 -15.17 -7.56
N GLU A 19 10.80 -15.37 -7.37
CA GLU A 19 10.13 -15.22 -6.06
C GLU A 19 9.00 -16.28 -5.89
N PRO A 20 9.30 -17.58 -5.76
CA PRO A 20 8.28 -18.66 -5.78
C PRO A 20 7.49 -18.79 -4.47
N VAL A 21 7.18 -17.67 -3.83
CA VAL A 21 6.51 -17.55 -2.53
C VAL A 21 5.22 -16.72 -2.61
N TRP A 22 4.87 -16.22 -3.80
CA TRP A 22 3.61 -15.55 -4.05
C TRP A 22 2.48 -16.57 -4.13
N GLU A 23 1.42 -16.34 -3.36
CA GLU A 23 0.23 -17.19 -3.32
C GLU A 23 -0.92 -16.47 -4.04
N GLU A 24 -1.60 -17.14 -4.97
CA GLU A 24 -2.76 -16.56 -5.68
C GLU A 24 -4.01 -16.57 -4.79
N GLU A 25 -4.83 -15.51 -4.87
CA GLU A 25 -6.14 -15.44 -4.21
C GLU A 25 -7.24 -15.95 -5.16
N ASP A 26 -7.90 -17.05 -4.77
CA ASP A 26 -8.83 -17.81 -5.63
C ASP A 26 -10.08 -17.05 -6.11
N ALA A 27 -10.45 -15.93 -5.47
CA ALA A 27 -11.77 -15.29 -5.64
C ALA A 27 -11.73 -13.77 -5.86
N VAL A 28 -10.86 -13.29 -6.75
CA VAL A 28 -10.78 -11.85 -7.07
C VAL A 28 -11.72 -11.45 -8.20
N LEU A 29 -12.71 -10.61 -7.88
CA LEU A 29 -13.58 -10.00 -8.87
C LEU A 29 -12.78 -9.05 -9.79
N TYR A 30 -12.95 -9.20 -11.10
CA TYR A 30 -12.38 -8.34 -12.14
C TYR A 30 -10.85 -8.26 -12.15
N GLY A 31 -10.18 -9.41 -12.05
CA GLY A 31 -8.73 -9.46 -12.20
C GLY A 31 -8.09 -10.66 -11.51
N TYR A 32 -6.84 -10.46 -11.12
CA TYR A 32 -6.03 -11.45 -10.43
C TYR A 32 -5.28 -10.77 -9.29
N ARG A 33 -4.98 -11.53 -8.24
CA ARG A 33 -4.24 -11.01 -7.10
C ARG A 33 -3.40 -12.10 -6.47
N TRP A 34 -2.25 -11.69 -5.98
CA TRP A 34 -1.33 -12.52 -5.22
C TRP A 34 -0.90 -11.80 -3.96
N HIS A 35 -0.62 -12.56 -2.91
CA HIS A 35 -0.03 -12.07 -1.68
C HIS A 35 1.27 -12.79 -1.38
N LYS A 36 2.17 -12.07 -0.71
CA LYS A 36 3.43 -12.60 -0.19
C LYS A 36 3.60 -12.08 1.22
N ARG A 37 3.70 -13.01 2.18
CA ARG A 37 3.93 -12.66 3.58
C ARG A 37 5.40 -12.29 3.77
N ASN A 38 5.67 -11.06 4.19
CA ASN A 38 7.02 -10.57 4.42
C ASN A 38 7.07 -9.81 5.74
N TYR A 39 7.08 -10.55 6.86
CA TYR A 39 6.89 -10.00 8.21
C TYR A 39 7.82 -8.81 8.49
N PRO A 40 7.31 -7.68 9.02
CA PRO A 40 5.96 -7.47 9.56
C PRO A 40 4.90 -7.06 8.52
N LEU A 41 5.26 -6.95 7.25
CA LEU A 41 4.40 -6.46 6.19
C LEU A 41 3.77 -7.61 5.39
N THR A 42 2.69 -7.31 4.67
CA THR A 42 2.20 -8.20 3.61
C THR A 42 2.30 -7.44 2.30
N GLU A 43 3.01 -8.04 1.35
CA GLU A 43 3.05 -7.55 -0.02
C GLU A 43 1.86 -8.11 -0.78
N GLN A 44 1.28 -7.30 -1.65
CA GLN A 44 0.24 -7.73 -2.57
C GLN A 44 0.56 -7.23 -3.98
N PHE A 45 0.29 -8.07 -4.96
CA PHE A 45 0.30 -7.69 -6.37
C PHE A 45 -1.07 -7.97 -6.97
N GLN A 46 -1.61 -7.02 -7.74
CA GLN A 46 -2.91 -7.13 -8.37
C GLN A 46 -2.84 -6.70 -9.83
N ILE A 47 -3.53 -7.45 -10.69
CA ILE A 47 -3.84 -7.08 -12.07
C ILE A 47 -5.34 -6.85 -12.14
N ARG A 48 -5.77 -5.59 -12.32
CA ARG A 48 -7.19 -5.21 -12.35
C ARG A 48 -7.66 -4.99 -13.77
N GLU A 49 -8.79 -5.61 -14.13
CA GLU A 49 -9.51 -5.29 -15.36
C GLU A 49 -10.28 -3.98 -15.17
N MET A 50 -10.09 -3.02 -16.06
CA MET A 50 -10.65 -1.67 -15.95
C MET A 50 -11.39 -1.32 -17.24
N PHE A 51 -12.58 -1.84 -17.52
CA PHE A 51 -13.29 -1.50 -18.77
C PHE A 51 -13.80 -0.04 -18.75
N PRO A 52 -13.61 0.78 -19.81
CA PRO A 52 -13.04 0.48 -21.13
C PRO A 52 -11.53 0.77 -21.30
N VAL A 53 -10.80 0.99 -20.22
CA VAL A 53 -9.38 1.34 -20.15
C VAL A 53 -8.48 0.09 -20.16
N ASP A 54 -7.19 0.29 -20.40
CA ASP A 54 -6.17 -0.74 -20.20
C ASP A 54 -6.15 -1.25 -18.75
N PRO A 55 -5.83 -2.54 -18.53
CA PRO A 55 -5.64 -3.09 -17.19
C PRO A 55 -4.66 -2.28 -16.35
N VAL A 56 -4.84 -2.34 -15.04
CA VAL A 56 -3.95 -1.66 -14.08
C VAL A 56 -3.17 -2.71 -13.31
N LEU A 57 -1.85 -2.54 -13.29
CA LEU A 57 -0.96 -3.25 -12.38
C LEU A 57 -0.86 -2.46 -11.08
N MET A 58 -1.00 -3.13 -9.95
CA MET A 58 -0.95 -2.50 -8.63
C MET A 58 -0.12 -3.34 -7.69
N TYR A 59 0.89 -2.72 -7.10
CA TYR A 59 1.64 -3.27 -5.98
C TYR A 59 1.22 -2.56 -4.70
N SER A 60 1.01 -3.32 -3.63
CA SER A 60 0.56 -2.80 -2.35
C SER A 60 1.39 -3.34 -1.19
N LEU A 61 1.64 -2.48 -0.21
CA LEU A 61 2.05 -2.86 1.13
C LEU A 61 0.85 -2.74 2.07
N VAL A 62 0.49 -3.84 2.72
CA VAL A 62 -0.50 -3.86 3.79
C VAL A 62 0.23 -3.63 5.12
N LEU A 63 -0.01 -2.46 5.70
CA LEU A 63 0.63 -1.98 6.92
C LEU A 63 -0.28 -2.20 8.13
N PRO A 64 0.30 -2.44 9.31
CA PRO A 64 -0.46 -2.51 10.55
C PRO A 64 -1.08 -1.16 10.92
N GLU A 65 -2.07 -1.21 11.82
CA GLU A 65 -2.84 -0.05 12.26
C GLU A 65 -1.97 1.08 12.83
N SER A 66 -0.82 0.77 13.42
CA SER A 66 0.11 1.76 13.98
C SER A 66 0.54 2.83 12.96
N TYR A 67 0.47 2.54 11.66
CA TYR A 67 0.80 3.51 10.62
C TYR A 67 -0.27 4.60 10.45
N LEU A 68 -1.48 4.44 11.01
CA LEU A 68 -2.50 5.49 11.04
C LEU A 68 -2.08 6.67 11.91
N GLU A 69 -1.17 6.44 12.87
CA GLU A 69 -0.65 7.45 13.79
C GLU A 69 0.69 8.03 13.30
N THR A 70 0.88 8.10 11.98
CA THR A 70 2.13 8.58 11.35
C THR A 70 1.88 9.63 10.28
N THR A 71 2.94 10.27 9.80
CA THR A 71 2.92 11.24 8.69
C THR A 71 2.79 10.60 7.30
N ILE A 72 2.38 9.34 7.21
CA ILE A 72 2.34 8.58 5.95
C ILE A 72 1.48 9.26 4.87
N TYR A 73 0.40 9.93 5.24
CA TYR A 73 -0.46 10.64 4.29
C TYR A 73 0.27 11.84 3.67
N GLU A 74 1.02 12.60 4.46
CA GLU A 74 1.85 13.71 4.00
C GLU A 74 3.00 13.21 3.14
N GLU A 75 3.65 12.12 3.53
CA GLU A 75 4.74 11.51 2.76
C GLU A 75 4.27 11.08 1.37
N VAL A 76 3.16 10.34 1.29
CA VAL A 76 2.62 9.89 0.01
C VAL A 76 2.24 11.07 -0.88
N LYS A 77 1.64 12.13 -0.33
CA LYS A 77 1.23 13.31 -1.10
C LYS A 77 2.40 14.08 -1.70
N ARG A 78 3.55 14.12 -1.01
CA ARG A 78 4.74 14.88 -1.45
C ARG A 78 5.73 14.04 -2.27
N TYR A 79 5.65 12.72 -2.19
CA TYR A 79 6.55 11.82 -2.87
C TYR A 79 6.39 11.92 -4.40
N ARG A 80 7.51 12.14 -5.10
CA ARG A 80 7.51 12.23 -6.57
C ARG A 80 7.68 10.84 -7.16
N SER A 81 6.55 10.15 -7.34
CA SER A 81 6.50 8.81 -7.92
C SER A 81 6.33 8.83 -9.43
N HIS A 82 6.79 7.77 -10.11
CA HIS A 82 6.41 7.44 -11.49
C HIS A 82 5.09 6.66 -11.58
N TYR A 83 4.52 6.30 -10.42
CA TYR A 83 3.29 5.54 -10.28
C TYR A 83 2.18 6.39 -9.66
N ASP A 84 0.94 5.97 -9.88
CA ASP A 84 -0.21 6.52 -9.19
C ASP A 84 -0.23 5.98 -7.76
N LEU A 85 0.27 6.77 -6.81
CA LEU A 85 0.27 6.42 -5.39
C LEU A 85 -1.09 6.65 -4.75
N SER A 86 -1.51 5.72 -3.88
CA SER A 86 -2.74 5.90 -3.10
C SER A 86 -2.68 5.18 -1.76
N ILE A 87 -3.47 5.69 -0.81
CA ILE A 87 -3.70 5.04 0.48
C ILE A 87 -5.18 4.62 0.56
N VAL A 88 -5.44 3.38 0.96
CA VAL A 88 -6.78 2.88 1.28
C VAL A 88 -6.78 2.34 2.71
N ILE A 89 -7.82 2.67 3.48
CA ILE A 89 -8.02 2.12 4.83
C ILE A 89 -9.11 1.06 4.75
N LEU A 90 -8.79 -0.16 5.16
CA LEU A 90 -9.74 -1.27 5.21
C LEU A 90 -9.45 -2.14 6.43
N ASN A 91 -10.48 -2.44 7.23
CA ASN A 91 -10.37 -3.27 8.43
C ASN A 91 -9.23 -2.84 9.38
N ARG A 92 -9.11 -1.52 9.62
CA ARG A 92 -8.07 -0.88 10.45
C ARG A 92 -6.63 -1.09 9.95
N LYS A 93 -6.45 -1.62 8.74
CA LYS A 93 -5.15 -1.71 8.07
C LYS A 93 -5.03 -0.64 7.01
N LEU A 94 -3.79 -0.18 6.80
CA LEU A 94 -3.47 0.77 5.75
C LEU A 94 -2.91 0.01 4.54
N TRP A 95 -3.42 0.32 3.37
CA TRP A 95 -2.94 -0.21 2.09
C TRP A 95 -2.26 0.92 1.35
N LEU A 96 -0.94 0.85 1.29
CA LEU A 96 -0.14 1.78 0.52
C LEU A 96 0.07 1.18 -0.86
N ASN A 97 -0.46 1.81 -1.90
CA ASN A 97 -0.48 1.27 -3.25
C ASN A 97 0.36 2.13 -4.19
N ALA A 98 1.04 1.48 -5.13
CA ALA A 98 1.60 2.06 -6.33
C ALA A 98 0.97 1.36 -7.54
N ALA A 99 0.35 2.14 -8.42
CA ALA A 99 -0.37 1.62 -9.58
C ALA A 99 0.14 2.22 -10.90
N THR A 100 0.05 1.44 -11.98
CA THR A 100 0.28 1.93 -13.33
C THR A 100 -0.64 1.21 -14.31
N PRO A 101 -1.29 1.92 -15.24
CA PRO A 101 -2.02 1.28 -16.34
C PRO A 101 -1.01 0.67 -17.32
N THR A 102 -1.40 -0.44 -17.96
CA THR A 102 -0.46 -1.23 -18.77
C THR A 102 0.02 -0.53 -20.04
N ASP A 103 -0.70 0.48 -20.52
CA ASP A 103 -0.29 1.37 -21.63
C ASP A 103 0.89 2.28 -21.26
N LYS A 104 1.05 2.61 -19.96
CA LYS A 104 2.16 3.40 -19.43
C LYS A 104 3.30 2.54 -18.86
N LEU A 105 3.18 1.22 -18.93
CA LEU A 105 4.19 0.30 -18.42
C LEU A 105 5.42 0.32 -19.34
N GLN A 106 6.53 0.89 -18.84
CA GLN A 106 7.80 0.95 -19.57
C GLN A 106 8.75 -0.22 -19.27
N ASP A 107 8.49 -0.94 -18.18
CA ASP A 107 9.34 -2.03 -17.69
C ASP A 107 8.68 -3.40 -17.88
N SER A 108 9.44 -4.47 -17.64
CA SER A 108 8.84 -5.80 -17.42
C SER A 108 7.97 -5.78 -16.16
N ILE A 109 7.08 -6.77 -16.02
CA ILE A 109 6.22 -6.89 -14.82
C ILE A 109 7.03 -6.98 -13.52
N MET A 110 8.19 -7.66 -13.55
CA MET A 110 9.12 -7.70 -12.43
C MET A 110 9.87 -6.38 -12.23
N GLY A 111 10.18 -5.68 -13.32
CA GLY A 111 10.75 -4.33 -13.24
C GLY A 111 9.80 -3.38 -12.53
N PHE A 112 8.51 -3.40 -12.88
CA PHE A 112 7.47 -2.68 -12.16
C PHE A 112 7.40 -3.09 -10.68
N LEU A 113 7.30 -4.40 -10.40
CA LEU A 113 7.18 -4.90 -9.02
C LEU A 113 8.34 -4.41 -8.14
N ASN A 114 9.57 -4.53 -8.63
CA ASN A 114 10.77 -4.15 -7.89
C ASN A 114 10.87 -2.62 -7.67
N LYS A 115 10.57 -1.82 -8.70
CA LYS A 115 10.61 -0.36 -8.59
C LYS A 115 9.49 0.16 -7.68
N ALA A 116 8.26 -0.33 -7.86
CA ALA A 116 7.14 0.01 -7.00
C ALA A 116 7.41 -0.35 -5.53
N ARG A 117 7.96 -1.55 -5.28
CA ARG A 117 8.41 -1.96 -3.96
C ARG A 117 9.45 -1.00 -3.38
N GLY A 118 10.47 -0.66 -4.15
CA GLY A 118 11.51 0.29 -3.72
C GLY A 118 10.93 1.66 -3.36
N GLU A 119 10.05 2.21 -4.20
CA GLU A 119 9.41 3.50 -3.93
C GLU A 119 8.53 3.47 -2.67
N LEU A 120 7.71 2.43 -2.49
CA LEU A 120 6.90 2.33 -1.29
C LEU A 120 7.74 2.18 -0.02
N MET A 121 8.83 1.41 -0.06
CA MET A 121 9.75 1.30 1.09
C MET A 121 10.43 2.62 1.40
N ASN A 122 10.87 3.38 0.38
CA ASN A 122 11.44 4.72 0.58
C ASN A 122 10.46 5.69 1.25
N ILE A 123 9.15 5.57 0.95
CA ILE A 123 8.11 6.36 1.64
C ILE A 123 8.08 5.98 3.12
N LEU A 124 8.08 4.67 3.42
CA LEU A 124 8.05 4.19 4.80
C LEU A 124 9.30 4.62 5.60
N ASP A 125 10.45 4.72 4.95
CA ASP A 125 11.68 5.22 5.61
C ASP A 125 11.59 6.72 5.98
N CYS A 126 10.67 7.47 5.37
CA CYS A 126 10.49 8.91 5.60
C CYS A 126 9.39 9.23 6.62
N ILE A 127 8.56 8.27 7.06
CA ILE A 127 7.46 8.54 7.98
C ILE A 127 7.97 8.74 9.40
N ILE A 128 7.25 9.59 10.16
CA ILE A 128 7.48 9.75 11.60
C ILE A 128 6.17 9.53 12.36
N ALA A 129 6.28 9.10 13.62
CA ALA A 129 5.13 9.00 14.52
C ALA A 129 4.60 10.40 14.85
N LEU A 130 3.28 10.54 14.84
CA LEU A 130 2.63 11.77 15.31
C LEU A 130 2.71 11.83 16.84
N PRO A 131 2.92 13.02 17.42
CA PRO A 131 2.84 13.18 18.86
C PRO A 131 1.42 12.82 19.32
N THR A 132 1.30 11.83 20.18
CA THR A 132 0.07 11.60 20.95
C THR A 132 -0.03 12.76 21.93
N ASP A 133 -1.16 13.48 21.95
CA ASP A 133 -1.38 14.50 22.98
C ASP A 133 -1.13 13.84 24.34
N PRO A 134 -0.25 14.41 25.19
CA PRO A 134 -0.04 13.86 26.52
C PRO A 134 -1.38 13.83 27.24
N GLU A 135 -1.73 12.68 27.84
CA GLU A 135 -2.86 12.65 28.76
C GLU A 135 -2.71 13.82 29.73
N PRO A 136 -3.74 14.66 29.93
CA PRO A 136 -3.65 15.77 30.86
C PRO A 136 -3.20 15.20 32.19
N SER A 137 -2.11 15.77 32.71
CA SER A 137 -1.52 15.34 33.97
C SER A 137 -2.60 15.38 35.06
N MET A 138 -2.45 14.57 36.11
CA MET A 138 -3.40 14.61 37.24
C MET A 138 -3.59 16.04 37.80
N ASP A 139 -2.56 16.88 37.67
CA ASP A 139 -2.58 18.28 38.07
C ASP A 139 -3.50 19.15 37.18
N ASP A 140 -3.55 18.88 35.87
CA ASP A 140 -4.45 19.58 34.93
C ASP A 140 -5.93 19.26 35.18
N LYS A 141 -6.22 18.03 35.66
CA LYS A 141 -7.59 17.61 36.03
C LYS A 141 -8.09 18.33 37.29
N LEU A 142 -7.20 18.66 38.22
CA LEU A 142 -7.55 19.41 39.43
C LEU A 142 -7.89 20.88 39.12
N PHE A 143 -7.14 21.52 38.21
CA PHE A 143 -7.40 22.90 37.80
C PHE A 143 -8.74 23.09 37.07
N LEU A 144 -9.15 22.12 36.25
CA LEU A 144 -10.45 22.17 35.56
C LEU A 144 -11.65 21.96 36.50
N SER A 145 -11.46 21.26 37.62
CA SER A 145 -12.52 21.09 38.64
C SER A 145 -12.69 22.29 39.57
N ALA A 146 -11.64 23.10 39.75
CA ALA A 146 -11.64 24.27 40.64
C ALA A 146 -12.19 25.55 39.98
N GLY A 147 -12.35 25.58 38.65
CA GLY A 147 -12.79 26.76 37.88
C GLY A 147 -14.31 27.00 37.81
N ARG A 148 -15.15 26.19 38.47
CA ARG A 148 -16.62 26.38 38.52
C ARG A 148 -17.13 26.81 39.90
N PHE A 149 -16.50 27.81 40.51
CA PHE A 149 -17.17 28.60 41.55
C PHE A 149 -16.71 30.05 41.48
N ARG A 150 -17.45 30.84 40.71
CA ARG A 150 -17.91 32.20 41.05
C ARG A 150 -18.93 32.68 40.04
#